data_AF-A0A8G1RQA9-F1
#
_entry.id   AF-A0A8G1RQA9-F1
#
_cell.length_a   1.000
_cell.length_b   1.000
_cell.length_c   1.000
_cell.angle_alpha   90.00
_cell.angle_beta   90.00
_cell.angle_gamma   90.00
#
_symmetry.space_group_name_H-M   'P 1'
#
loop_
_entity.id
_entity.type
_entity.pdbx_description
1 polymer ?
#
loop_
_entity_poly.entity_id
_entity_poly.type
_entity_poly.pdbx_seq_one_letter_code
_entity_poly.pdbx_strand_id
1 'polypeptide(L)'
;MRSLISALHRTAASLRPASRTATTTASTSSSSSSLRRTPRTNAIFFQPKPLSSICTRCRIQQQIRSYSNQLADDPAWLSVVDNPAKIVRTGNKHGPGLIILALIPIISFGLGTWQIYRLDRKTKMIATFEDRLVKDPLPLPPRIDPAAISEFDYRRVYTVGRFRHDQEMLVGPRMHDGTDGFFVVTPLERGEGQSTILVNRGWISRKQKDQKVRDQEGALPRGEVVVEGLLREPWKKNMFTPENVPQEGKFYFPDIQQMAELTGSQPVWIEQTMVPDLVESYNREAKGIPIGRAAEVNLRNNHSQYIFTWYGLSLATTIMFWMIVRKRPNEATRRVRLNRNW
;
A
#
# COMPACT_ATOMS: atom_id res chain seq x y z
N MET A 1 -12.54 8.59 35.13
CA MET A 1 -12.10 7.53 34.21
C MET A 1 -11.10 8.10 33.20
N ARG A 2 -10.09 8.87 33.60
CA ARG A 2 -8.74 8.44 34.00
C ARG A 2 -8.51 6.95 34.30
N SER A 3 -7.35 6.48 33.81
CA SER A 3 -6.57 5.32 34.23
C SER A 3 -6.93 3.98 33.59
N LEU A 4 -6.00 3.52 32.73
CA LEU A 4 -5.53 2.13 32.55
C LEU A 4 -5.07 1.95 31.10
N ILE A 5 -3.77 2.09 30.88
CA ILE A 5 -2.87 1.24 30.09
C ILE A 5 -1.59 2.06 29.88
N SER A 6 -0.81 2.12 30.95
CA SER A 6 0.63 2.41 30.93
C SER A 6 1.29 1.44 31.88
N ALA A 7 2.46 0.94 31.49
CA ALA A 7 3.45 0.20 32.27
C ALA A 7 3.55 -1.32 32.00
N LEU A 8 4.81 -1.78 32.10
CA LEU A 8 5.40 -3.09 31.79
C LEU A 8 5.91 -3.20 30.33
N HIS A 9 7.21 -3.11 29.99
CA HIS A 9 8.45 -3.15 30.76
C HIS A 9 9.59 -2.48 29.95
N ARG A 10 10.31 -1.52 30.56
CA ARG A 10 11.78 -1.38 30.42
C ARG A 10 12.37 -2.45 31.36
N THR A 11 13.49 -3.12 31.08
CA THR A 11 14.90 -2.74 31.34
C THR A 11 15.72 -3.99 30.93
N ALA A 12 16.81 -3.97 30.16
CA ALA A 12 18.21 -3.73 30.56
C ALA A 12 19.06 -3.91 29.26
N ALA A 13 19.88 -2.96 28.82
CA ALA A 13 21.20 -2.53 29.32
C ALA A 13 22.38 -3.48 28.99
N SER A 14 23.20 -3.00 28.04
CA SER A 14 24.67 -3.07 27.95
C SER A 14 25.40 -4.41 27.88
N LEU A 15 26.23 -4.59 26.83
CA LEU A 15 27.68 -4.84 26.92
C LEU A 15 28.34 -4.85 25.52
N ARG A 16 29.37 -4.02 25.35
CA ARG A 16 30.47 -4.12 24.34
C ARG A 16 31.52 -5.11 24.89
N PRO A 17 32.40 -5.78 24.09
CA PRO A 17 33.44 -5.08 23.33
C PRO A 17 33.97 -5.71 22.01
N ALA A 18 34.83 -4.88 21.41
CA ALA A 18 35.80 -4.95 20.31
C ALA A 18 36.33 -6.28 19.69
N SER A 19 36.46 -6.18 18.36
CA SER A 19 37.56 -6.58 17.44
C SER A 19 38.05 -8.04 17.33
N ARG A 20 37.91 -8.60 16.11
CA ARG A 20 39.06 -9.00 15.27
C ARG A 20 38.67 -9.28 13.81
N THR A 21 39.62 -8.95 12.96
CA THR A 21 39.77 -9.06 11.49
C THR A 21 39.57 -10.46 10.92
N ALA A 22 38.97 -10.58 9.72
CA ALA A 22 39.42 -11.48 8.64
C ALA A 22 38.63 -11.29 7.33
N THR A 23 39.35 -10.78 6.33
CA THR A 23 39.48 -11.28 4.95
C THR A 23 38.25 -11.81 4.19
N THR A 24 37.89 -11.01 3.19
CA THR A 24 37.01 -11.24 2.04
C THR A 24 37.45 -12.43 1.18
N THR A 25 36.54 -13.37 0.92
CA THR A 25 36.48 -14.12 -0.36
C THR A 25 35.02 -14.39 -0.72
N ALA A 26 34.65 -13.98 -1.93
CA ALA A 26 33.32 -14.08 -2.50
C ALA A 26 33.07 -15.47 -3.11
N SER A 27 31.86 -16.00 -2.93
CA SER A 27 31.33 -17.05 -3.80
C SER A 27 29.81 -16.91 -3.96
N THR A 28 29.43 -16.40 -5.13
CA THR A 28 28.10 -16.41 -5.73
C THR A 28 27.74 -17.82 -6.18
N SER A 29 26.59 -18.34 -5.76
CA SER A 29 25.95 -19.53 -6.35
C SER A 29 24.68 -19.12 -7.10
N SER A 30 24.78 -19.10 -8.43
CA SER A 30 23.65 -19.07 -9.35
C SER A 30 23.56 -20.44 -10.04
N SER A 31 22.48 -21.16 -9.81
CA SER A 31 22.19 -22.47 -10.38
C SER A 31 21.75 -22.32 -11.83
N SER A 32 22.54 -22.86 -12.76
CA SER A 32 22.21 -22.97 -14.18
C SER A 32 21.80 -24.40 -14.57
N SER A 33 20.92 -24.42 -15.55
CA SER A 33 20.47 -25.53 -16.41
C SER A 33 21.54 -26.50 -16.91
N SER A 34 21.19 -27.77 -17.16
CA SER A 34 21.20 -28.34 -18.51
C SER A 34 20.82 -29.83 -18.56
N LEU A 35 20.22 -30.18 -19.71
CA LEU A 35 19.76 -31.48 -20.18
C LEU A 35 20.81 -32.60 -20.08
N ARG A 36 20.34 -33.85 -19.92
CA ARG A 36 21.18 -35.03 -20.18
C ARG A 36 20.49 -36.05 -21.11
N ARG A 37 21.21 -36.31 -22.20
CA ARG A 37 20.98 -37.28 -23.29
C ARG A 37 21.02 -38.73 -22.82
N THR A 38 20.30 -39.57 -23.55
CA THR A 38 20.43 -41.04 -23.67
C THR A 38 21.83 -41.50 -24.09
N PRO A 39 22.18 -42.77 -23.82
CA PRO A 39 22.98 -43.54 -24.78
C PRO A 39 22.43 -44.94 -25.09
N ARG A 40 22.95 -45.44 -26.22
CA ARG A 40 22.63 -46.66 -26.98
C ARG A 40 23.20 -47.96 -26.40
N THR A 41 22.52 -49.03 -26.81
CA THR A 41 22.91 -50.42 -27.11
C THR A 41 24.40 -50.81 -27.13
N ASN A 42 24.70 -52.01 -26.60
CA ASN A 42 25.60 -53.00 -27.22
C ASN A 42 25.28 -54.43 -26.75
N ALA A 43 25.55 -55.38 -27.62
CA ALA A 43 25.05 -56.76 -27.61
C ALA A 43 26.03 -57.77 -26.97
N ILE A 44 25.60 -59.04 -27.09
CA ILE A 44 26.32 -60.30 -27.31
C ILE A 44 26.48 -61.31 -26.14
N PHE A 45 26.08 -62.55 -26.50
CA PHE A 45 26.63 -63.89 -26.20
C PHE A 45 25.84 -64.84 -25.29
N PHE A 46 25.07 -65.71 -25.97
CA PHE A 46 24.69 -67.05 -25.53
C PHE A 46 25.92 -67.95 -25.41
N GLN A 47 26.02 -68.71 -24.32
CA GLN A 47 26.86 -69.91 -24.17
C GLN A 47 26.06 -70.96 -23.40
N PRO A 48 25.87 -72.18 -23.92
CA PRO A 48 25.17 -73.25 -23.22
C PRO A 48 26.13 -74.00 -22.30
N LYS A 49 25.66 -74.43 -21.12
CA LYS A 49 26.40 -75.32 -20.21
C LYS A 49 25.55 -76.55 -19.84
N PRO A 50 26.21 -77.68 -19.54
CA PRO A 50 25.85 -78.99 -20.10
C PRO A 50 24.96 -79.84 -19.20
N LEU A 51 24.33 -80.84 -19.83
CA LEU A 51 23.64 -81.97 -19.21
C LEU A 51 24.65 -82.99 -18.64
N SER A 52 24.58 -83.25 -17.33
CA SER A 52 24.97 -84.52 -16.68
C SER A 52 24.10 -84.66 -15.43
N SER A 53 23.12 -85.59 -15.42
CA SER A 53 23.23 -87.01 -15.11
C SER A 53 23.17 -87.31 -13.60
N ILE A 54 22.17 -88.12 -13.24
CA ILE A 54 21.91 -88.82 -11.97
C ILE A 54 21.05 -88.03 -10.95
N CYS A 55 19.75 -88.32 -10.95
CA CYS A 55 19.15 -88.87 -9.74
C CYS A 55 18.06 -89.88 -10.08
N THR A 56 18.48 -91.13 -10.02
CA THR A 56 17.71 -92.36 -10.04
C THR A 56 16.77 -92.38 -8.83
N ARG A 57 15.57 -91.81 -8.95
CA ARG A 57 14.38 -92.25 -8.20
C ARG A 57 13.14 -91.52 -8.68
N CYS A 58 12.29 -92.30 -9.35
CA CYS A 58 10.88 -92.03 -9.54
C CYS A 58 10.23 -91.53 -8.24
N ARG A 59 9.44 -90.44 -8.36
CA ARG A 59 8.14 -90.40 -7.70
C ARG A 59 7.15 -89.78 -8.65
N ILE A 60 6.31 -90.64 -9.21
CA ILE A 60 5.07 -90.27 -9.88
C ILE A 60 4.25 -89.49 -8.85
N GLN A 61 4.20 -88.18 -9.00
CA GLN A 61 3.19 -87.35 -8.37
C GLN A 61 2.23 -86.98 -9.49
N GLN A 62 1.21 -87.82 -9.68
CA GLN A 62 0.01 -87.39 -10.36
C GLN A 62 -0.47 -86.11 -9.67
N GLN A 63 -0.37 -84.98 -10.35
CA GLN A 63 -1.12 -83.79 -9.95
C GLN A 63 -2.59 -84.16 -10.10
N ILE A 64 -3.21 -84.54 -8.99
CA ILE A 64 -4.65 -84.54 -8.85
C ILE A 64 -5.08 -83.11 -9.19
N ARG A 65 -5.74 -82.91 -10.33
CA ARG A 65 -6.49 -81.68 -10.60
C ARG A 65 -7.59 -81.63 -9.55
N SER A 66 -7.31 -80.97 -8.44
CA SER A 66 -8.34 -80.54 -7.53
C SER A 66 -9.18 -79.53 -8.30
N TYR A 67 -10.40 -79.92 -8.69
CA TYR A 67 -11.42 -78.95 -9.06
C TYR A 67 -11.67 -78.13 -7.79
N SER A 68 -11.04 -76.97 -7.70
CA SER A 68 -11.46 -75.97 -6.72
C SER A 68 -12.90 -75.63 -7.08
N ASN A 69 -13.84 -75.88 -6.17
CA ASN A 69 -15.21 -75.38 -6.30
C ASN A 69 -15.14 -73.92 -6.74
N GLN A 70 -15.69 -73.60 -7.91
CA GLN A 70 -15.81 -72.21 -8.29
C GLN A 70 -16.82 -71.60 -7.34
N LEU A 71 -16.55 -70.40 -6.83
CA LEU A 71 -17.45 -69.71 -5.90
C LEU A 71 -18.88 -69.58 -6.47
N ALA A 72 -19.02 -69.59 -7.79
CA ALA A 72 -20.30 -69.55 -8.50
C ALA A 72 -21.16 -70.83 -8.39
N ASP A 73 -20.60 -71.94 -7.90
CA ASP A 73 -21.32 -73.22 -7.73
C ASP A 73 -21.96 -73.34 -6.33
N ASP A 74 -21.75 -72.38 -5.43
CA ASP A 74 -22.41 -72.32 -4.12
C ASP A 74 -23.80 -71.68 -4.25
N PRO A 75 -24.90 -72.34 -3.83
CA PRO A 75 -26.24 -71.76 -3.89
C PRO A 75 -26.42 -70.49 -3.02
N ALA A 76 -25.48 -70.19 -2.11
CA ALA A 76 -25.44 -68.94 -1.35
C ALA A 76 -24.66 -67.80 -2.05
N TRP A 77 -24.04 -68.06 -3.20
CA TRP A 77 -23.27 -67.07 -3.93
C TRP A 77 -24.18 -66.14 -4.74
N LEU A 78 -24.28 -64.88 -4.32
CA LEU A 78 -24.91 -63.83 -5.12
C LEU A 78 -23.88 -63.18 -6.04
N SER A 79 -24.19 -63.16 -7.34
CA SER A 79 -23.41 -62.46 -8.34
C SER A 79 -23.30 -60.97 -8.02
N VAL A 80 -22.14 -60.38 -8.34
CA VAL A 80 -21.90 -58.93 -8.27
C VAL A 80 -22.94 -58.13 -9.06
N VAL A 81 -23.50 -58.75 -10.11
CA VAL A 81 -24.54 -58.15 -10.97
C VAL A 81 -25.92 -58.21 -10.29
N ASP A 82 -26.17 -59.22 -9.46
CA ASP A 82 -27.49 -59.51 -8.87
C ASP A 82 -27.67 -58.96 -7.45
N ASN A 83 -26.60 -58.40 -6.85
CA ASN A 83 -26.68 -57.80 -5.52
C ASN A 83 -27.58 -56.54 -5.54
N PRO A 84 -28.69 -56.48 -4.76
CA PRO A 84 -29.59 -55.33 -4.78
C PRO A 84 -28.85 -54.06 -4.35
N ALA A 85 -28.95 -53.01 -5.17
CA ALA A 85 -28.27 -51.75 -4.92
C ALA A 85 -28.70 -51.16 -3.56
N LYS A 86 -27.78 -51.15 -2.59
CA LYS A 86 -28.01 -50.51 -1.30
C LYS A 86 -27.99 -49.00 -1.49
N ILE A 87 -29.13 -48.34 -1.30
CA ILE A 87 -29.24 -46.88 -1.36
C ILE A 87 -28.50 -46.30 -0.15
N VAL A 88 -27.23 -45.96 -0.32
CA VAL A 88 -26.48 -45.20 0.67
C VAL A 88 -26.88 -43.73 0.51
N ARG A 89 -27.40 -43.10 1.58
CA ARG A 89 -27.54 -41.63 1.59
C ARG A 89 -26.14 -41.05 1.43
N THR A 90 -25.87 -40.41 0.30
CA THR A 90 -24.65 -39.63 0.11
C THR A 90 -24.55 -38.60 1.24
N GLY A 91 -23.41 -38.59 1.93
CA GLY A 91 -23.16 -37.71 3.07
C GLY A 91 -23.41 -36.23 2.76
N ASN A 92 -23.65 -35.46 3.82
CA ASN A 92 -24.14 -34.08 3.80
C ASN A 92 -23.64 -33.25 2.61
N LYS A 93 -24.60 -32.71 1.83
CA LYS A 93 -24.38 -31.83 0.67
C LYS A 93 -23.61 -30.54 1.01
N HIS A 94 -23.46 -30.23 2.29
CA HIS A 94 -22.88 -29.00 2.80
C HIS A 94 -21.67 -29.28 3.70
N GLY A 95 -20.49 -29.38 3.07
CA GLY A 95 -19.22 -29.34 3.79
C GLY A 95 -18.82 -27.90 4.17
N PRO A 96 -17.78 -27.74 5.01
CA PRO A 96 -17.27 -26.42 5.43
C PRO A 96 -16.90 -25.50 4.25
N GLY A 97 -16.55 -26.07 3.10
CA GLY A 97 -16.26 -25.30 1.88
C GLY A 97 -17.42 -24.45 1.35
N LEU A 98 -18.68 -24.87 1.52
CA LEU A 98 -19.83 -24.04 1.11
C LEU A 98 -20.05 -22.85 2.04
N ILE A 99 -19.72 -23.01 3.33
CA ILE A 99 -19.79 -21.91 4.30
C ILE A 99 -18.75 -20.85 3.95
N ILE A 100 -17.50 -21.27 3.69
CA ILE A 100 -16.43 -20.35 3.26
C ILE A 100 -16.84 -19.64 1.96
N LEU A 101 -17.39 -20.37 0.98
CA LEU A 101 -17.84 -19.79 -0.28
C LEU A 101 -18.99 -18.78 -0.10
N ALA A 102 -19.89 -19.02 0.86
CA ALA A 102 -20.98 -18.09 1.19
C ALA A 102 -20.50 -16.84 1.95
N LEU A 103 -19.40 -16.92 2.70
CA LEU A 103 -18.86 -15.77 3.44
C LEU A 103 -18.18 -14.74 2.51
N ILE A 104 -17.55 -15.19 1.43
CA ILE A 104 -16.85 -14.31 0.48
C ILE A 104 -17.74 -13.17 -0.07
N PRO A 105 -18.96 -13.43 -0.61
CA PRO A 105 -19.82 -12.35 -1.11
C PRO A 105 -20.31 -11.41 0.00
N ILE A 106 -20.54 -11.92 1.21
CA ILE A 106 -20.99 -11.13 2.37
C ILE A 106 -19.89 -10.16 2.80
N ILE A 107 -18.66 -10.66 2.96
CA ILE A 107 -17.51 -9.83 3.33
C ILE A 107 -17.23 -8.80 2.25
N SER A 108 -17.26 -9.20 0.97
CA SER A 108 -17.04 -8.29 -0.16
C SER A 108 -18.10 -7.18 -0.22
N PHE A 109 -19.36 -7.50 0.06
CA PHE A 109 -20.45 -6.51 0.15
C PHE A 109 -20.26 -5.54 1.33
N GLY A 110 -19.83 -6.05 2.48
CA GLY A 110 -19.49 -5.24 3.65
C GLY A 110 -18.34 -4.28 3.37
N LEU A 111 -17.28 -4.75 2.69
CA LEU A 111 -16.16 -3.93 2.24
C LEU A 111 -16.60 -2.87 1.21
N GLY A 112 -17.45 -3.23 0.25
CA GLY A 112 -18.03 -2.28 -0.70
C GLY A 112 -18.82 -1.16 0.00
N THR A 113 -19.66 -1.52 0.97
CA THR A 113 -20.45 -0.56 1.76
C THR A 113 -19.54 0.34 2.60
N TRP A 114 -18.49 -0.21 3.22
CA TRP A 114 -17.49 0.58 3.94
C TRP A 114 -16.77 1.58 3.02
N GLN A 115 -16.45 1.19 1.78
CA GLN A 115 -15.85 2.08 0.80
C GLN A 115 -16.80 3.23 0.39
N ILE A 116 -18.12 2.99 0.28
CA ILE A 116 -19.11 4.07 0.07
C ILE A 116 -19.05 5.06 1.24
N TYR A 117 -19.13 4.58 2.47
CA TYR A 117 -19.08 5.45 3.65
C TYR A 117 -17.78 6.26 3.72
N ARG A 118 -16.65 5.62 3.39
CA ARG A 118 -15.34 6.26 3.34
C ARG A 118 -15.28 7.33 2.24
N LEU A 119 -15.85 7.03 1.07
CA LEU A 119 -15.97 7.96 -0.05
C LEU A 119 -16.81 9.18 0.34
N ASP A 120 -18.03 8.97 0.84
CA ASP A 120 -18.96 10.04 1.23
C ASP A 120 -18.33 10.99 2.25
N ARG A 121 -17.70 10.45 3.31
CA ARG A 121 -16.98 11.27 4.29
C ARG A 121 -15.89 12.11 3.64
N LYS A 122 -15.12 11.52 2.73
CA LYS A 122 -14.03 12.23 2.05
C LYS A 122 -14.56 13.31 1.11
N THR A 123 -15.60 13.00 0.34
CA THR A 123 -16.25 13.95 -0.57
C THR A 123 -16.85 15.13 0.19
N LYS A 124 -17.51 14.88 1.33
CA LYS A 124 -18.04 15.97 2.19
C LYS A 124 -16.94 16.89 2.71
N MET A 125 -15.79 16.35 3.15
CA MET A 125 -14.65 17.17 3.57
C MET A 125 -14.08 18.01 2.42
N ILE A 126 -13.94 17.42 1.23
CA ILE A 126 -13.47 18.13 0.03
C ILE A 126 -14.44 19.26 -0.32
N ALA A 127 -15.75 18.99 -0.35
CA ALA A 127 -16.77 20.00 -0.63
C ALA A 127 -16.73 21.16 0.37
N THR A 128 -16.49 20.89 1.66
CA THR A 128 -16.30 21.94 2.68
C THR A 128 -15.09 22.82 2.37
N PHE A 129 -13.98 22.24 1.90
CA PHE A 129 -12.78 23.01 1.54
C PHE A 129 -12.98 23.81 0.25
N GLU A 130 -13.64 23.23 -0.76
CA GLU A 130 -14.00 23.92 -1.99
C GLU A 130 -14.93 25.12 -1.72
N ASP A 131 -15.93 24.96 -0.85
CA ASP A 131 -16.81 26.06 -0.44
C ASP A 131 -16.04 27.22 0.24
N ARG A 132 -15.04 26.90 1.07
CA ARG A 132 -14.18 27.92 1.71
C ARG A 132 -13.26 28.64 0.73
N LEU A 133 -12.87 27.95 -0.33
CA LEU A 133 -11.97 28.43 -1.36
C LEU A 133 -12.68 29.37 -2.35
N VAL A 134 -13.96 29.13 -2.65
CA VAL A 134 -14.75 30.00 -3.55
C VAL A 134 -15.11 31.34 -2.90
N LYS A 135 -15.24 31.38 -1.56
CA LYS A 135 -15.54 32.61 -0.82
C LYS A 135 -14.44 33.67 -0.97
N ASP A 136 -14.84 34.94 -0.96
CA ASP A 136 -13.93 36.08 -1.08
C ASP A 136 -12.80 36.05 -0.02
N PRO A 137 -11.57 36.50 -0.34
CA PRO A 137 -10.47 36.52 0.61
C PRO A 137 -10.81 37.30 1.89
N LEU A 138 -10.54 36.70 3.06
CA LEU A 138 -10.74 37.37 4.36
C LEU A 138 -9.50 38.19 4.74
N PRO A 139 -9.63 39.44 5.22
CA PRO A 139 -8.50 40.13 5.84
C PRO A 139 -8.07 39.43 7.11
N LEU A 140 -6.76 39.22 7.30
CA LEU A 140 -6.26 38.63 8.54
C LEU A 140 -6.42 39.59 9.72
N PRO A 141 -6.91 39.11 10.88
CA PRO A 141 -6.98 39.93 12.07
C PRO A 141 -5.58 40.28 12.59
N PRO A 142 -5.45 41.38 13.38
CA PRO A 142 -4.17 41.82 13.96
C PRO A 142 -3.49 40.74 14.82
N ARG A 143 -4.28 39.95 15.55
CA ARG A 143 -3.83 38.79 16.33
C ARG A 143 -4.66 37.59 15.96
N ILE A 144 -3.99 36.46 15.75
CA ILE A 144 -4.61 35.20 15.35
C ILE A 144 -4.44 34.22 16.52
N ASP A 145 -5.52 33.55 16.89
CA ASP A 145 -5.45 32.42 17.80
C ASP A 145 -5.02 31.17 17.01
N PRO A 146 -3.86 30.56 17.32
CA PRO A 146 -3.41 29.36 16.63
C PRO A 146 -4.39 28.18 16.75
N ALA A 147 -5.21 28.12 17.81
CA ALA A 147 -6.18 27.04 17.99
C ALA A 147 -7.32 27.10 16.96
N ALA A 148 -7.71 28.31 16.53
CA ALA A 148 -8.79 28.52 15.57
C ALA A 148 -8.37 28.20 14.12
N ILE A 149 -7.08 28.11 13.81
CA ILE A 149 -6.57 27.92 12.44
C ILE A 149 -7.17 26.66 11.78
N SER A 150 -7.30 25.57 12.53
CA SER A 150 -7.84 24.29 12.02
C SER A 150 -9.28 24.42 11.52
N GLU A 151 -10.08 25.33 12.09
CA GLU A 151 -11.45 25.57 11.67
C GLU A 151 -11.52 26.30 10.33
N PHE A 152 -10.48 27.08 10.00
CA PHE A 152 -10.36 27.89 8.78
C PHE A 152 -9.41 27.26 7.75
N ASP A 153 -9.11 25.96 7.85
CA ASP A 153 -8.31 25.24 6.85
C ASP A 153 -8.92 25.40 5.45
N TYR A 154 -8.07 25.66 4.44
CA TYR A 154 -8.44 26.03 3.07
C TYR A 154 -9.20 27.36 2.91
N ARG A 155 -9.16 28.26 3.90
CA ARG A 155 -9.73 29.61 3.75
C ARG A 155 -8.75 30.54 3.03
N ARG A 156 -9.24 31.23 1.99
CA ARG A 156 -8.50 32.33 1.34
C ARG A 156 -8.41 33.53 2.26
N VAL A 157 -7.20 34.04 2.44
CA VAL A 157 -6.90 35.20 3.28
C VAL A 157 -5.97 36.15 2.54
N TYR A 158 -6.01 37.42 2.90
CA TYR A 158 -5.02 38.38 2.46
C TYR A 158 -4.49 39.22 3.62
N THR A 159 -3.27 39.69 3.46
CA THR A 159 -2.62 40.58 4.40
C THR A 159 -1.62 41.46 3.71
N VAL A 160 -1.34 42.59 4.33
CA VAL A 160 -0.33 43.55 3.86
C VAL A 160 0.82 43.56 4.87
N GLY A 161 2.04 43.69 4.37
CA GLY A 161 3.22 43.77 5.23
C GLY A 161 4.52 43.78 4.44
N ARG A 162 5.63 43.68 5.15
CA ARG A 162 6.98 43.65 4.57
C ARG A 162 7.67 42.33 4.89
N PHE A 163 8.27 41.72 3.88
CA PHE A 163 8.99 40.46 4.08
C PHE A 163 10.33 40.68 4.78
N ARG A 164 10.58 39.88 5.81
CA ARG A 164 11.86 39.82 6.53
C ARG A 164 12.79 38.81 5.86
N HIS A 165 13.39 39.24 4.74
CA HIS A 165 14.30 38.41 3.95
C HIS A 165 15.57 37.99 4.72
N ASP A 166 15.93 38.72 5.78
CA ASP A 166 17.00 38.38 6.73
C ASP A 166 16.73 37.06 7.48
N GLN A 167 15.47 36.66 7.59
CA GLN A 167 15.02 35.44 8.28
C GLN A 167 14.33 34.45 7.33
N GLU A 168 14.72 34.47 6.05
CA GLU A 168 14.21 33.52 5.09
C GLU A 168 14.69 32.08 5.40
N MET A 169 13.77 31.13 5.34
CA MET A 169 14.01 29.71 5.60
C MET A 169 13.65 28.89 4.37
N LEU A 170 14.50 27.91 4.04
CA LEU A 170 14.28 27.02 2.90
C LEU A 170 13.89 25.63 3.39
N VAL A 171 12.72 25.16 2.95
CA VAL A 171 12.18 23.83 3.30
C VAL A 171 12.35 22.88 2.12
N GLY A 172 13.20 21.85 2.25
CA GLY A 172 13.42 20.87 1.20
C GLY A 172 14.36 19.74 1.58
N PRO A 173 14.73 18.87 0.62
CA PRO A 173 14.45 18.97 -0.83
C PRO A 173 12.96 18.76 -1.19
N ARG A 174 12.49 19.42 -2.25
CA ARG A 174 11.13 19.32 -2.81
C ARG A 174 11.16 19.31 -4.32
N MET A 175 10.53 18.29 -4.90
CA MET A 175 10.35 18.16 -6.34
C MET A 175 9.16 18.99 -6.83
N HIS A 176 9.36 19.74 -7.90
CA HIS A 176 8.31 20.42 -8.66
C HIS A 176 8.60 20.21 -10.15
N ASP A 177 7.64 19.65 -10.89
CA ASP A 177 7.74 19.37 -12.33
C ASP A 177 9.04 18.66 -12.78
N GLY A 178 9.52 17.72 -11.95
CA GLY A 178 10.73 16.94 -12.22
C GLY A 178 12.05 17.60 -11.81
N THR A 179 12.01 18.83 -11.31
CA THR A 179 13.18 19.58 -10.84
C THR A 179 13.23 19.62 -9.31
N ASP A 180 14.42 19.46 -8.74
CA ASP A 180 14.65 19.58 -7.30
C ASP A 180 14.77 21.05 -6.87
N GLY A 181 14.27 21.36 -5.68
CA GLY A 181 14.18 22.71 -5.16
C GLY A 181 13.74 22.78 -3.71
N PHE A 182 13.29 23.97 -3.32
CA PHE A 182 12.94 24.30 -1.94
C PHE A 182 11.68 25.15 -1.91
N PHE A 183 10.88 25.00 -0.85
CA PHE A 183 9.88 26.01 -0.52
C PHE A 183 10.53 27.15 0.25
N VAL A 184 10.22 28.38 -0.16
CA VAL A 184 10.72 29.61 0.48
C VAL A 184 9.70 30.06 1.52
N VAL A 185 10.09 30.01 2.78
CA VAL A 185 9.30 30.51 3.91
C VAL A 185 9.93 31.81 4.38
N THR A 186 9.15 32.89 4.36
CA THR A 186 9.63 34.21 4.80
C THR A 186 8.65 34.77 5.82
N PRO A 187 9.12 35.22 7.00
CA PRO A 187 8.28 35.95 7.92
C PRO A 187 7.79 37.26 7.28
N LEU A 188 6.50 37.54 7.42
CA LEU A 188 5.88 38.78 7.00
C LEU A 188 5.62 39.64 8.23
N GLU A 189 6.36 40.73 8.35
CA GLU A 189 6.13 41.77 9.35
C GLU A 189 4.92 42.59 8.91
N ARG A 190 3.86 42.55 9.70
CA ARG A 190 2.64 43.30 9.47
C ARG A 190 2.72 44.65 10.21
N GLY A 191 1.84 45.59 9.89
CA GLY A 191 1.89 46.97 10.42
C GLY A 191 1.91 47.06 11.96
N GLU A 192 2.13 48.25 12.52
CA GLU A 192 2.32 48.44 13.96
C GLU A 192 1.22 47.75 14.82
N GLY A 193 1.65 46.94 15.79
CA GLY A 193 0.76 46.20 16.69
C GLY A 193 0.16 44.90 16.13
N GLN A 194 0.40 44.60 14.85
CA GLN A 194 0.01 43.34 14.22
C GLN A 194 1.12 42.29 14.42
N SER A 195 0.73 41.01 14.47
CA SER A 195 1.72 39.95 14.64
C SER A 195 2.44 39.60 13.35
N THR A 196 3.73 39.26 13.43
CA THR A 196 4.47 38.66 12.32
C THR A 196 3.97 37.25 12.06
N ILE A 197 3.83 36.85 10.79
CA ILE A 197 3.32 35.52 10.40
C ILE A 197 4.26 34.82 9.42
N LEU A 198 4.18 33.49 9.31
CA LEU A 198 4.99 32.73 8.37
C LEU A 198 4.26 32.56 7.04
N VAL A 199 4.88 33.04 5.96
CA VAL A 199 4.35 32.91 4.61
C VAL A 199 5.25 31.98 3.80
N ASN A 200 4.69 30.89 3.32
CA ASN A 200 5.30 30.08 2.27
C ASN A 200 5.04 30.76 0.92
N ARG A 201 6.06 31.42 0.38
CA ARG A 201 5.98 32.19 -0.87
C ARG A 201 5.88 31.29 -2.11
N GLY A 202 6.26 30.02 -1.98
CA GLY A 202 6.26 29.09 -3.09
C GLY A 202 7.57 28.35 -3.28
N TRP A 203 7.67 27.61 -4.39
CA TRP A 203 8.81 26.78 -4.74
C TRP A 203 9.85 27.56 -5.55
N ILE A 204 11.13 27.27 -5.31
CA ILE A 204 12.26 27.73 -6.13
C ILE A 204 13.15 26.55 -6.53
N SER A 205 13.81 26.67 -7.68
CA SER A 205 14.77 25.67 -8.14
C SER A 205 16.01 25.64 -7.23
N ARG A 206 16.69 24.48 -7.16
CA ARG A 206 17.94 24.33 -6.41
C ARG A 206 19.03 25.32 -6.87
N LYS A 207 19.01 25.74 -8.13
CA LYS A 207 19.97 26.72 -8.69
C LYS A 207 19.82 28.10 -8.06
N GLN A 208 18.62 28.44 -7.60
CA GLN A 208 18.27 29.73 -6.97
C GLN A 208 18.24 29.67 -5.45
N LYS A 209 18.83 28.62 -4.86
CA LYS A 209 18.96 28.49 -3.41
C LYS A 209 19.64 29.71 -2.78
N ASP A 210 20.68 30.24 -3.41
CA ASP A 210 21.37 31.43 -2.92
C ASP A 210 20.49 32.67 -3.08
N GLN A 211 20.21 33.33 -1.95
CA GLN A 211 19.40 34.54 -1.90
C GLN A 211 20.06 35.70 -2.64
N LYS A 212 21.41 35.78 -2.69
CA LYS A 212 22.12 36.86 -3.38
C LYS A 212 21.85 36.85 -4.88
N VAL A 213 21.78 35.66 -5.48
CA VAL A 213 21.46 35.48 -6.90
C VAL A 213 20.04 35.99 -7.17
N ARG A 214 19.08 35.61 -6.31
CA ARG A 214 17.69 36.08 -6.41
C ARG A 214 17.53 37.59 -6.20
N ASP A 215 18.34 38.20 -5.34
CA ASP A 215 18.30 39.65 -5.10
C ASP A 215 18.78 40.44 -6.32
N GLN A 216 19.81 39.95 -7.02
CA GLN A 216 20.29 40.55 -8.28
C GLN A 216 19.23 40.50 -9.39
N GLU A 217 18.41 39.45 -9.41
CA GLU A 217 17.31 39.26 -10.37
C GLU A 217 16.01 39.97 -9.97
N GLY A 218 15.99 40.64 -8.80
CA GLY A 218 14.84 41.41 -8.32
C GLY A 218 13.71 40.57 -7.71
N ALA A 219 13.98 39.32 -7.30
CA ALA A 219 12.97 38.40 -6.76
C ALA A 219 12.58 38.66 -5.28
N LEU A 220 13.26 39.60 -4.63
CA LEU A 220 13.05 39.97 -3.23
C LEU A 220 12.37 41.35 -3.14
N PRO A 221 11.03 41.39 -3.01
CA PRO A 221 10.34 42.66 -2.81
C PRO A 221 10.70 43.24 -1.43
N ARG A 222 11.29 44.44 -1.40
CA ARG A 222 11.72 45.12 -0.16
C ARG A 222 10.67 46.07 0.44
N GLY A 223 9.68 46.44 -0.37
CA GLY A 223 8.58 47.31 0.03
C GLY A 223 7.43 46.56 0.70
N GLU A 224 6.36 47.30 0.95
CA GLU A 224 5.09 46.73 1.41
C GLU A 224 4.43 45.94 0.26
N VAL A 225 3.98 44.73 0.58
CA VAL A 225 3.37 43.80 -0.37
C VAL A 225 2.04 43.30 0.15
N VAL A 226 1.10 43.10 -0.77
CA VAL A 226 -0.14 42.39 -0.50
C VAL A 226 0.11 40.91 -0.76
N VAL A 227 -0.04 40.10 0.27
CA VAL A 227 0.06 38.64 0.20
C VAL A 227 -1.34 38.07 0.23
N GLU A 228 -1.75 37.47 -0.88
CA GLU A 228 -2.92 36.60 -0.93
C GLU A 228 -2.48 35.14 -0.79
N GLY A 229 -3.16 34.40 0.07
CA GLY A 229 -2.81 33.01 0.30
C GLY A 229 -3.91 32.19 0.93
N LEU A 230 -3.59 30.93 1.12
CA LEU A 230 -4.45 29.94 1.75
C LEU A 230 -3.97 29.73 3.18
N LEU A 231 -4.88 29.90 4.15
CA LEU A 231 -4.63 29.45 5.50
C LEU A 231 -4.72 27.92 5.53
N ARG A 232 -3.62 27.27 5.91
CA ARG A 232 -3.51 25.81 5.85
C ARG A 232 -2.59 25.27 6.91
N GLU A 233 -2.93 24.11 7.46
CA GLU A 233 -1.95 23.31 8.20
C GLU A 233 -0.93 22.66 7.25
N PRO A 234 0.37 22.89 7.44
CA PRO A 234 1.37 22.29 6.60
C PRO A 234 1.53 20.79 6.88
N TRP A 235 2.22 20.08 5.99
CA TRP A 235 2.38 18.64 6.12
C TRP A 235 3.29 18.27 7.31
N LYS A 236 2.98 17.15 7.95
CA LYS A 236 3.74 16.62 9.07
C LYS A 236 4.88 15.72 8.58
N LYS A 237 5.92 15.55 9.41
CA LYS A 237 7.03 14.64 9.12
C LYS A 237 6.57 13.19 9.12
N ASN A 238 7.20 12.38 8.27
CA ASN A 238 7.06 10.93 8.28
C ASN A 238 8.23 10.28 9.03
N MET A 239 8.16 8.97 9.29
CA MET A 239 9.22 8.20 9.96
C MET A 239 10.59 8.28 9.27
N PHE A 240 10.60 8.53 7.95
CA PHE A 240 11.82 8.62 7.14
C PHE A 240 12.32 10.06 6.93
N THR A 241 11.61 11.06 7.45
CA THR A 241 12.01 12.46 7.32
C THR A 241 13.01 12.79 8.44
N PRO A 242 14.23 13.27 8.12
CA PRO A 242 15.18 13.72 9.13
C PRO A 242 14.65 14.89 9.97
N GLU A 243 15.20 15.08 11.16
CA GLU A 243 14.90 16.25 11.98
C GLU A 243 15.49 17.53 11.37
N ASN A 244 14.81 18.65 11.58
CA ASN A 244 15.31 19.96 11.18
C ASN A 244 16.59 20.32 11.94
N VAL A 245 17.49 21.06 11.29
CA VAL A 245 18.73 21.60 11.90
C VAL A 245 18.74 23.12 11.69
N PRO A 246 18.04 23.88 12.54
CA PRO A 246 17.89 25.33 12.38
C PRO A 246 19.21 26.09 12.41
N GLN A 247 20.21 25.61 13.17
CA GLN A 247 21.53 26.24 13.28
C GLN A 247 22.27 26.26 11.93
N GLU A 248 21.98 25.29 11.06
CA GLU A 248 22.54 25.20 9.71
C GLU A 248 21.57 25.73 8.63
N GLY A 249 20.41 26.28 9.03
CA GLY A 249 19.36 26.72 8.11
C GLY A 249 18.72 25.58 7.29
N LYS A 250 18.80 24.34 7.77
CA LYS A 250 18.28 23.16 7.06
C LYS A 250 16.93 22.74 7.64
N PHE A 251 15.87 22.96 6.87
CA PHE A 251 14.53 22.50 7.21
C PHE A 251 14.06 21.44 6.21
N TYR A 252 13.72 20.25 6.70
CA TYR A 252 13.19 19.15 5.88
C TYR A 252 11.66 19.14 5.86
N PHE A 253 11.06 19.63 6.95
CA PHE A 253 9.62 19.79 7.09
C PHE A 253 9.26 21.12 7.77
N PRO A 254 8.08 21.67 7.47
CA PRO A 254 7.59 22.91 8.06
C PRO A 254 7.10 22.69 9.49
N ASP A 255 7.99 22.86 10.46
CA ASP A 255 7.63 22.93 11.86
C ASP A 255 7.25 24.37 12.23
N ILE A 256 5.96 24.66 12.25
CA ILE A 256 5.43 26.01 12.44
C ILE A 256 5.89 26.59 13.78
N GLN A 257 5.86 25.80 14.86
CA GLN A 257 6.20 26.28 16.18
C GLN A 257 7.69 26.63 16.26
N GLN A 258 8.55 25.72 15.81
CA GLN A 258 9.99 25.95 15.76
C GLN A 258 10.34 27.16 14.87
N MET A 259 9.75 27.26 13.68
CA MET A 259 10.01 28.39 12.77
C MET A 259 9.50 29.72 13.33
N ALA A 260 8.36 29.71 14.02
CA ALA A 260 7.79 30.89 14.66
C ALA A 260 8.68 31.38 15.81
N GLU A 261 9.13 30.47 16.68
CA GLU A 261 10.05 30.78 17.79
C GLU A 261 11.37 31.38 17.29
N LEU A 262 11.96 30.80 16.23
CA LEU A 262 13.21 31.28 15.65
C LEU A 262 13.12 32.70 15.06
N THR A 263 11.94 33.07 14.58
CA THR A 263 11.72 34.34 13.85
C THR A 263 11.02 35.41 14.69
N GLY A 264 10.51 35.04 15.87
CA GLY A 264 9.64 35.89 16.67
C GLY A 264 8.25 36.08 16.04
N SER A 265 7.83 35.15 15.19
CA SER A 265 6.52 35.18 14.53
C SER A 265 5.46 34.48 15.37
N GLN A 266 4.19 34.71 15.06
CA GLN A 266 3.11 33.82 15.50
C GLN A 266 3.16 32.51 14.70
N PRO A 267 2.74 31.38 15.31
CA PRO A 267 2.71 30.08 14.64
C PRO A 267 1.49 29.97 13.69
N VAL A 268 1.49 30.83 12.68
CA VAL A 268 0.49 30.93 11.62
C VAL A 268 1.19 30.67 10.30
N TRP A 269 0.69 29.71 9.53
CA TRP A 269 1.23 29.32 8.24
C TRP A 269 0.27 29.67 7.11
N ILE A 270 0.78 30.41 6.12
CA ILE A 270 0.02 30.78 4.92
C ILE A 270 0.76 30.30 3.69
N GLU A 271 0.09 29.57 2.82
CA GLU A 271 0.61 29.24 1.49
C GLU A 271 0.20 30.34 0.52
N GLN A 272 1.17 31.12 0.01
CA GLN A 272 0.90 32.15 -0.98
C GLN A 272 0.33 31.49 -2.25
N THR A 273 -0.81 31.99 -2.68
CA THR A 273 -1.51 31.45 -3.86
C THR A 273 -1.18 32.28 -5.09
N MET A 274 -1.09 31.61 -6.24
CA MET A 274 -0.88 32.24 -7.53
C MET A 274 -1.90 31.70 -8.53
N VAL A 275 -2.30 32.52 -9.50
CA VAL A 275 -3.03 32.02 -10.66
C VAL A 275 -2.04 31.21 -11.51
N PRO A 276 -2.34 29.94 -11.82
CA PRO A 276 -1.44 29.13 -12.62
C PRO A 276 -1.43 29.60 -14.08
N ASP A 277 -0.39 30.34 -14.45
CA ASP A 277 -0.03 30.63 -15.84
C ASP A 277 1.36 30.03 -16.13
N LEU A 278 1.44 29.19 -17.17
CA LEU A 278 2.69 28.53 -17.57
C LEU A 278 3.76 29.55 -17.96
N VAL A 279 3.38 30.59 -18.70
CA VAL A 279 4.35 31.61 -19.18
C VAL A 279 4.88 32.40 -17.99
N GLU A 280 4.01 32.81 -17.08
CA GLU A 280 4.40 33.49 -15.84
C GLU A 280 5.27 32.59 -14.95
N SER A 281 4.94 31.29 -14.84
CA SER A 281 5.70 30.32 -14.05
C SER A 281 7.12 30.13 -14.57
N TYR A 282 7.31 29.97 -15.89
CA TYR A 282 8.65 29.91 -16.49
C TYR A 282 9.44 31.20 -16.30
N ASN A 283 8.80 32.36 -16.45
CA ASN A 283 9.46 33.65 -16.21
C ASN A 283 9.88 33.84 -14.75
N ARG A 284 9.04 33.40 -13.80
CA ARG A 284 9.36 33.40 -12.37
C ARG A 284 10.50 32.44 -12.06
N GLU A 285 10.45 31.23 -12.60
CA GLU A 285 11.51 30.23 -12.44
C GLU A 285 12.83 30.75 -12.98
N ALA A 286 12.84 31.45 -14.12
CA ALA A 286 14.07 32.01 -14.68
C ALA A 286 14.69 33.10 -13.78
N LYS A 287 13.86 33.87 -13.07
CA LYS A 287 14.25 34.99 -12.19
C LYS A 287 14.39 34.61 -10.70
N GLY A 288 14.17 33.34 -10.37
CA GLY A 288 14.18 32.86 -8.98
C GLY A 288 13.09 33.45 -8.09
N ILE A 289 12.00 33.90 -8.70
CA ILE A 289 10.81 34.32 -7.99
C ILE A 289 10.07 33.05 -7.53
N PRO A 290 9.74 32.90 -6.24
CA PRO A 290 9.02 31.73 -5.75
C PRO A 290 7.69 31.52 -6.49
N ILE A 291 7.44 30.28 -6.90
CA ILE A 291 6.24 29.86 -7.60
C ILE A 291 5.22 29.39 -6.56
N GLY A 292 4.21 30.22 -6.31
CA GLY A 292 3.10 29.90 -5.42
C GLY A 292 2.27 28.72 -5.94
N ARG A 293 1.51 28.08 -5.05
CA ARG A 293 0.59 27.01 -5.47
C ARG A 293 -0.71 27.63 -6.00
N ALA A 294 -1.37 26.95 -6.93
CA ALA A 294 -2.75 27.27 -7.27
C ALA A 294 -3.65 27.10 -6.02
N ALA A 295 -4.66 27.95 -5.89
CA ALA A 295 -5.69 27.80 -4.86
C ALA A 295 -6.61 26.61 -5.25
N GLU A 296 -6.15 25.38 -5.03
CA GLU A 296 -6.91 24.17 -5.36
C GLU A 296 -6.88 23.12 -4.24
N VAL A 297 -7.96 22.35 -4.13
CA VAL A 297 -8.10 21.24 -3.18
C VAL A 297 -7.72 19.94 -3.88
N ASN A 298 -6.43 19.65 -4.01
CA ASN A 298 -5.97 18.43 -4.67
C ASN A 298 -5.93 17.22 -3.72
N LEU A 299 -7.10 16.67 -3.37
CA LEU A 299 -7.21 15.45 -2.56
C LEU A 299 -7.54 14.25 -3.45
N ARG A 300 -6.57 13.35 -3.64
CA ARG A 300 -6.76 12.13 -4.45
C ARG A 300 -7.91 11.27 -3.91
N ASN A 301 -8.92 10.98 -4.73
CA ASN A 301 -10.07 10.16 -4.34
C ASN A 301 -10.23 8.92 -5.24
N ASN A 302 -9.64 7.79 -4.82
CA ASN A 302 -9.68 6.53 -5.57
C ASN A 302 -10.76 5.54 -5.07
N HIS A 303 -11.61 5.92 -4.11
CA HIS A 303 -12.52 4.99 -3.46
C HIS A 303 -13.61 4.45 -4.41
N SER A 304 -13.99 5.22 -5.43
CA SER A 304 -14.95 4.80 -6.47
C SER A 304 -14.51 3.53 -7.20
N GLN A 305 -13.24 3.42 -7.59
CA GLN A 305 -12.72 2.22 -8.26
C GLN A 305 -12.86 0.98 -7.37
N TYR A 306 -12.54 1.09 -6.08
CA TYR A 306 -12.67 -0.01 -5.14
C TYR A 306 -14.12 -0.41 -4.90
N ILE A 307 -15.05 0.55 -4.88
CA ILE A 307 -16.49 0.26 -4.78
C ILE A 307 -16.92 -0.69 -5.91
N PHE A 308 -16.54 -0.39 -7.15
CA PHE A 308 -16.84 -1.26 -8.30
C PHE A 308 -16.19 -2.64 -8.18
N THR A 309 -14.92 -2.70 -7.75
CA THR A 309 -14.22 -3.98 -7.53
C THR A 309 -14.93 -4.85 -6.48
N TRP A 310 -15.28 -4.29 -5.32
CA TRP A 310 -15.88 -5.05 -4.22
C TRP A 310 -17.30 -5.51 -4.52
N TYR A 311 -18.13 -4.66 -5.14
CA TYR A 311 -19.47 -5.09 -5.56
C TYR A 311 -19.43 -6.04 -6.75
N GLY A 312 -18.50 -5.86 -7.70
CA GLY A 312 -18.27 -6.81 -8.79
C GLY A 312 -17.87 -8.19 -8.28
N LEU A 313 -16.95 -8.25 -7.31
CA LEU A 313 -16.55 -9.51 -6.67
C LEU A 313 -17.71 -10.13 -5.89
N SER A 314 -18.46 -9.34 -5.13
CA SER A 314 -19.64 -9.79 -4.40
C SER A 314 -20.68 -10.40 -5.34
N LEU A 315 -20.97 -9.75 -6.48
CA LEU A 315 -21.90 -10.24 -7.48
C LEU A 315 -21.42 -11.53 -8.14
N ALA A 316 -20.16 -11.57 -8.61
CA ALA A 316 -19.60 -12.74 -9.29
C ALA A 316 -19.56 -13.97 -8.37
N THR A 317 -19.15 -13.79 -7.12
CA THR A 317 -19.09 -14.89 -6.13
C THR A 317 -20.48 -15.33 -5.68
N THR A 318 -21.45 -14.42 -5.60
CA THR A 318 -22.86 -14.76 -5.36
C THR A 318 -23.43 -15.61 -6.50
N ILE A 319 -23.17 -15.23 -7.76
CA ILE A 319 -23.59 -16.01 -8.94
C ILE A 319 -22.96 -17.40 -8.92
N MET A 320 -21.65 -17.47 -8.67
CA MET A 320 -20.93 -18.75 -8.58
C MET A 320 -21.50 -19.65 -7.48
N PHE A 321 -21.72 -19.10 -6.28
CA PHE A 321 -22.33 -19.82 -5.16
C PHE A 321 -23.73 -20.34 -5.53
N TRP A 322 -24.56 -19.50 -6.13
CA TRP A 322 -25.90 -19.86 -6.58
C TRP A 322 -25.88 -20.97 -7.64
N MET A 323 -24.97 -20.91 -8.62
CA MET A 323 -24.81 -21.96 -9.63
C MET A 323 -24.41 -23.29 -8.99
N ILE A 324 -23.51 -23.28 -8.00
CA ILE A 324 -23.06 -24.49 -7.29
C ILE A 324 -24.21 -25.09 -6.47
N VAL A 325 -24.99 -24.27 -5.77
CA VAL A 325 -26.14 -24.72 -4.97
C VAL A 325 -27.27 -25.25 -5.86
N ARG A 326 -27.46 -24.68 -7.06
CA ARG A 326 -28.47 -25.14 -8.03
C ARG A 326 -28.07 -26.37 -8.85
N LYS A 327 -26.77 -26.68 -8.97
CA LYS A 327 -26.33 -27.88 -9.68
C LYS A 327 -26.90 -29.12 -9.02
N ARG A 328 -27.79 -29.82 -9.74
CA ARG A 328 -28.28 -31.15 -9.33
C ARG A 328 -27.09 -32.12 -9.30
N PRO A 329 -26.95 -32.98 -8.29
CA PRO A 329 -25.87 -33.96 -8.26
C PRO A 329 -25.96 -34.87 -9.48
N ASN A 330 -24.84 -35.12 -10.15
CA ASN A 330 -24.76 -36.04 -11.28
C ASN A 330 -25.34 -37.40 -10.86
N GLU A 331 -26.42 -37.84 -11.51
CA GLU A 331 -27.00 -39.17 -11.25
C GLU A 331 -25.98 -40.29 -11.45
N ALA A 332 -25.00 -40.09 -12.34
CA ALA A 332 -23.88 -41.00 -12.58
C ALA A 332 -23.08 -41.28 -11.30
N THR A 333 -22.86 -40.28 -10.44
CA THR A 333 -22.12 -40.45 -9.17
C THR A 333 -22.95 -41.20 -8.12
N ARG A 334 -24.28 -41.23 -8.26
CA ARG A 334 -25.19 -41.99 -7.37
C ARG A 334 -25.26 -43.48 -7.73
N ARG A 335 -24.97 -43.83 -8.99
CA ARG A 335 -25.06 -45.22 -9.50
C ARG A 335 -23.72 -45.95 -9.49
N VAL A 336 -22.59 -45.25 -9.40
CA VAL A 336 -21.26 -45.87 -9.39
C VAL A 336 -20.74 -46.06 -7.96
N ARG A 337 -20.90 -47.31 -7.47
CA ARG A 337 -20.19 -48.02 -6.38
C ARG A 337 -20.63 -47.83 -4.92
N LEU A 338 -21.06 -48.96 -4.36
CA LEU A 338 -20.46 -49.56 -3.17
C LEU A 338 -20.75 -51.07 -3.12
N ASN A 339 -19.98 -51.89 -3.84
CA ASN A 339 -19.84 -53.30 -3.44
C ASN A 339 -18.56 -53.38 -2.60
N ARG A 340 -18.72 -53.48 -1.27
CA ARG A 340 -17.62 -53.30 -0.30
C ARG A 340 -17.05 -54.61 0.23
N ASN A 341 -17.54 -55.73 -0.28
CA ASN A 341 -17.07 -57.05 0.10
C ASN A 341 -16.56 -57.70 -1.18
N TRP A 342 -15.25 -57.94 -1.21
CA TRP A 342 -14.54 -58.75 -2.18
C TRP A 342 -14.12 -60.04 -1.50
#